data_AF-A0A1M5L503-F1
#
_entry.id   AF-A0A1M5L503-F1
#
_cell.length_a   1.000
_cell.length_b   1.000
_cell.length_c   1.000
_cell.angle_alpha   90.00
_cell.angle_beta   90.00
_cell.angle_gamma   90.00
#
_symmetry.space_group_name_H-M   'P 1'
#
loop_
_entity.id
_entity.type
_entity.pdbx_description
1 polymer ?
#
loop_
_entity_poly.entity_id
_entity_poly.type
_entity_poly.pdbx_seq_one_letter_code
_entity_poly.pdbx_strand_id
1 'polypeptide(L)'
;MQKLKDKYLLERRYLTNKNARPQIKNLGVSFLVAHETANNNADADAHYHYFQNIDPNISAHTFIDDNKILEIIPLDEKAWHVRYDVPRDNQMFGDDANDIAIGIELCRTGNFDKAYDRYVWYHAYLCKKYELNPKKDIVAHSTLDPSRRSDPQSWLEPNRVSWAEFIADVYNYYLHWEDEIELEPKPSKPAKPEGVRAIETDLTGARIKNVYSENVNYYDTPRWNNPSGTFKPGHGWIIVDKYLVHGSPMYQVKNSKGDKYFITAHPKFVQVVGSMSNESGQRINQTMEAGDKVYLRNTAKRYYTGQTIPSKYKGKRYTVQQAEPNKVLLQELYSWVYKRDLQGYYNESMDTLASFIDKRVESIHNGRLRFYKQPSWSDKHVVGHLEKGDGFPTIINKLKVGNGYQYKVKNSKGVIYYVTASNKYVRVE
;
A
#
# COMPACT_ATOMS: atom_id res chain seq x y z
N MET A 1 2.67 10.11 32.01
CA MET A 1 3.15 9.73 30.65
C MET A 1 3.99 8.47 30.81
N GLN A 2 3.82 7.49 29.94
CA GLN A 2 4.57 6.23 29.96
C GLN A 2 5.40 6.16 28.68
N LYS A 3 6.62 5.62 28.72
CA LYS A 3 7.37 5.40 27.48
C LYS A 3 6.71 4.32 26.63
N LEU A 4 6.76 4.47 25.31
CA LEU A 4 6.18 3.51 24.38
C LEU A 4 6.73 2.09 24.60
N LYS A 5 8.03 1.98 24.93
CA LYS A 5 8.70 0.71 25.25
C LYS A 5 8.20 -0.01 26.51
N ASP A 6 7.43 0.66 27.36
CA ASP A 6 6.90 0.09 28.60
C ASP A 6 5.38 -0.17 28.49
N LYS A 7 4.78 0.12 27.34
CA LYS A 7 3.33 0.10 27.13
C LYS A 7 2.64 -1.21 27.49
N TYR A 8 3.32 -2.35 27.30
CA TYR A 8 2.79 -3.67 27.61
C TYR A 8 3.74 -4.47 28.49
N LEU A 9 3.16 -5.28 29.37
CA LEU A 9 3.88 -6.28 30.15
C LEU A 9 3.98 -7.58 29.36
N LEU A 10 5.10 -8.27 29.53
CA LEU A 10 5.34 -9.60 28.98
C LEU A 10 5.07 -10.64 30.07
N GLU A 11 4.11 -11.53 29.83
CA GLU A 11 3.88 -12.70 30.67
C GLU A 11 4.74 -13.86 30.15
N ARG A 12 5.38 -14.60 31.06
CA ARG A 12 6.20 -15.77 30.74
C ARG A 12 5.67 -16.98 31.48
N ARG A 13 5.27 -17.99 30.73
CA ARG A 13 4.82 -19.26 31.28
C ARG A 13 5.31 -20.38 30.37
N TYR A 14 6.53 -20.85 30.63
CA TYR A 14 7.19 -21.79 29.75
C TYR A 14 6.63 -23.21 29.90
N LEU A 15 6.38 -23.85 28.75
CA LEU A 15 5.90 -25.22 28.67
C LEU A 15 6.89 -26.18 29.33
N THR A 16 6.35 -27.24 29.94
CA THR A 16 7.14 -28.42 30.38
C THR A 16 6.97 -29.62 29.44
N ASN A 17 5.99 -29.57 28.54
CA ASN A 17 5.79 -30.59 27.51
C ASN A 17 6.94 -30.56 26.48
N LYS A 18 7.73 -31.65 26.43
CA LYS A 18 8.95 -31.72 25.61
C LYS A 18 8.72 -31.80 24.10
N ASN A 19 7.53 -32.23 23.68
CA ASN A 19 7.25 -32.37 22.26
C ASN A 19 6.85 -31.03 21.62
N ALA A 20 6.08 -30.22 22.36
CA ALA A 20 5.84 -28.83 21.99
C ALA A 20 7.06 -27.92 22.26
N ARG A 21 7.81 -28.16 23.33
CA ARG A 21 9.03 -27.42 23.68
C ARG A 21 10.25 -28.35 23.71
N PRO A 22 11.06 -28.41 22.65
CA PRO A 22 12.17 -29.35 22.57
C PRO A 22 13.32 -29.04 23.56
N GLN A 23 13.33 -27.83 24.15
CA GLN A 23 14.41 -27.34 25.03
C GLN A 23 15.79 -27.30 24.35
N ILE A 24 15.79 -27.18 23.02
CA ILE A 24 16.99 -27.04 22.20
C ILE A 24 17.23 -25.55 21.98
N LYS A 25 18.48 -25.09 22.18
CA LYS A 25 18.85 -23.69 21.88
C LYS A 25 18.74 -23.40 20.39
N ASN A 26 18.22 -22.22 20.05
CA ASN A 26 18.28 -21.72 18.68
C ASN A 26 19.70 -21.23 18.35
N LEU A 27 19.96 -20.93 17.08
CA LEU A 27 21.26 -20.47 16.60
C LEU A 27 21.41 -18.94 16.68
N GLY A 28 20.53 -18.27 17.42
CA GLY A 28 20.33 -16.83 17.40
C GLY A 28 19.00 -16.44 16.75
N VAL A 29 18.69 -15.15 16.73
CA VAL A 29 17.47 -14.63 16.12
C VAL A 29 17.84 -13.69 14.99
N SER A 30 17.53 -14.09 13.76
CA SER A 30 17.83 -13.35 12.53
C SER A 30 16.59 -12.78 11.85
N PHE A 31 15.41 -13.33 12.13
CA PHE A 31 14.14 -12.80 11.63
C PHE A 31 12.94 -13.23 12.49
N LEU A 32 11.76 -12.69 12.21
CA LEU A 32 10.51 -12.97 12.89
C LEU A 32 9.48 -13.55 11.91
N VAL A 33 8.74 -14.57 12.36
CA VAL A 33 7.63 -15.14 11.57
C VAL A 33 6.31 -14.75 12.21
N ALA A 34 5.53 -14.00 11.44
CA ALA A 34 4.20 -13.53 11.82
C ALA A 34 3.16 -14.62 11.51
N HIS A 35 2.44 -15.07 12.52
CA HIS A 35 1.40 -16.09 12.46
C HIS A 35 0.06 -15.57 13.01
N GLU A 36 -0.99 -16.36 12.78
CA GLU A 36 -2.27 -16.24 13.47
C GLU A 36 -2.84 -17.63 13.72
N THR A 37 -3.61 -17.78 14.80
CA THR A 37 -3.88 -19.11 15.38
C THR A 37 -4.84 -19.98 14.57
N ALA A 38 -5.52 -19.41 13.58
CA ALA A 38 -6.66 -19.99 12.86
C ALA A 38 -7.82 -20.46 13.76
N ASN A 39 -7.80 -20.11 15.06
CA ASN A 39 -8.74 -20.58 16.06
C ASN A 39 -9.57 -19.41 16.60
N ASN A 40 -10.84 -19.37 16.22
CA ASN A 40 -11.77 -18.30 16.60
C ASN A 40 -12.28 -18.39 18.06
N ASN A 41 -11.88 -19.41 18.82
CA ASN A 41 -12.45 -19.73 20.14
C ASN A 41 -11.41 -19.86 21.26
N ALA A 42 -10.12 -19.63 20.99
CA ALA A 42 -9.03 -19.80 21.97
C ALA A 42 -8.18 -18.52 22.10
N ASP A 43 -8.03 -18.05 23.33
CA ASP A 43 -7.12 -16.97 23.73
C ASP A 43 -5.69 -17.50 24.02
N ALA A 44 -4.79 -16.65 24.52
CA ALA A 44 -3.40 -17.05 24.76
C ALA A 44 -3.28 -18.13 25.86
N ASP A 45 -4.12 -18.07 26.90
CA ASP A 45 -4.15 -19.07 27.97
C ASP A 45 -4.64 -20.42 27.46
N ALA A 46 -5.69 -20.45 26.63
CA ALA A 46 -6.19 -21.67 26.01
C ALA A 46 -5.13 -22.34 25.11
N HIS A 47 -4.37 -21.56 24.33
CA HIS A 47 -3.28 -22.11 23.52
C HIS A 47 -2.14 -22.66 24.40
N TYR A 48 -1.75 -21.97 25.47
CA TYR A 48 -0.80 -22.55 26.43
C TYR A 48 -1.30 -23.89 26.97
N HIS A 49 -2.55 -23.97 27.43
CA HIS A 49 -3.11 -25.21 27.96
C HIS A 49 -3.16 -26.32 26.91
N TYR A 50 -3.42 -25.99 25.64
CA TYR A 50 -3.32 -26.92 24.53
C TYR A 50 -1.90 -27.49 24.41
N PHE A 51 -0.87 -26.65 24.27
CA PHE A 51 0.51 -27.13 24.10
C PHE A 51 1.10 -27.80 25.37
N GLN A 52 0.56 -27.48 26.54
CA GLN A 52 0.99 -28.08 27.81
C GLN A 52 0.46 -29.50 28.00
N ASN A 53 -0.75 -29.78 27.51
CA ASN A 53 -1.46 -31.04 27.81
C ASN A 53 -1.64 -31.96 26.61
N ILE A 54 -1.55 -31.42 25.40
CA ILE A 54 -1.62 -32.16 24.14
C ILE A 54 -0.21 -32.24 23.59
N ASP A 55 0.06 -33.31 22.85
CA ASP A 55 1.37 -33.66 22.31
C ASP A 55 1.47 -33.37 20.80
N PRO A 56 1.50 -32.08 20.37
CA PRO A 56 1.72 -31.76 18.98
C PRO A 56 3.22 -31.61 18.68
N ASN A 57 3.67 -32.17 17.55
CA ASN A 57 4.97 -31.83 16.95
C ASN A 57 4.92 -30.45 16.23
N ILE A 58 4.25 -29.47 16.84
CA ILE A 58 4.18 -28.07 16.40
C ILE A 58 4.16 -27.17 17.65
N SER A 59 4.66 -25.94 17.55
CA SER A 59 4.60 -24.94 18.62
C SER A 59 4.94 -23.54 18.09
N ALA A 60 4.78 -22.51 18.92
CA ALA A 60 5.24 -21.15 18.64
C ALA A 60 5.74 -20.51 19.95
N HIS A 61 6.54 -19.45 19.84
CA HIS A 61 7.15 -18.84 21.02
C HIS A 61 6.15 -18.02 21.84
N THR A 62 5.25 -17.32 21.17
CA THR A 62 4.38 -16.33 21.80
C THR A 62 2.98 -16.37 21.25
N PHE A 63 1.98 -16.24 22.14
CA PHE A 63 0.57 -16.08 21.80
C PHE A 63 0.06 -14.74 22.35
N ILE A 64 -0.62 -13.96 21.50
CA ILE A 64 -1.03 -12.59 21.80
C ILE A 64 -2.53 -12.42 21.58
N ASP A 65 -3.24 -12.02 22.63
CA ASP A 65 -4.67 -11.70 22.59
C ASP A 65 -4.93 -10.25 23.02
N ASP A 66 -6.20 -9.90 23.25
CA ASP A 66 -6.61 -8.54 23.61
C ASP A 66 -6.29 -8.13 25.05
N ASN A 67 -5.77 -9.05 25.86
CA ASN A 67 -5.41 -8.85 27.25
C ASN A 67 -3.91 -8.94 27.49
N LYS A 68 -3.21 -9.92 26.87
CA LYS A 68 -1.80 -10.22 27.20
C LYS A 68 -0.92 -10.58 26.00
N ILE A 69 0.39 -10.52 26.25
CA ILE A 69 1.44 -11.09 25.43
C ILE A 69 2.04 -12.22 26.26
N LEU A 70 1.88 -13.47 25.83
CA LEU A 70 2.31 -14.64 26.58
C LEU A 70 3.41 -15.40 25.83
N GLU A 71 4.64 -15.34 26.36
CA GLU A 71 5.76 -16.19 25.92
C GLU A 71 5.64 -17.58 26.57
N ILE A 72 5.48 -18.63 25.75
CA ILE A 72 5.35 -20.02 26.20
C ILE A 72 6.57 -20.89 25.90
N ILE A 73 7.49 -20.40 25.06
CA ILE A 73 8.83 -20.96 24.84
C ILE A 73 9.85 -19.82 24.99
N PRO A 74 10.98 -20.01 25.70
CA PRO A 74 12.03 -19.00 25.77
C PRO A 74 12.53 -18.59 24.38
N LEU A 75 12.83 -17.30 24.20
CA LEU A 75 13.26 -16.76 22.90
C LEU A 75 14.69 -17.18 22.49
N ASP A 76 15.42 -17.88 23.33
CA ASP A 76 16.73 -18.47 23.04
C ASP A 76 16.64 -20.00 22.79
N GLU A 77 15.42 -20.54 22.70
CA GLU A 77 15.13 -21.92 22.33
C GLU A 77 14.40 -21.98 20.99
N LYS A 78 14.37 -23.17 20.37
CA LYS A 78 13.61 -23.45 19.15
C LYS A 78 12.14 -23.70 19.46
N ALA A 79 11.28 -23.33 18.51
CA ALA A 79 9.89 -23.77 18.43
C ALA A 79 9.63 -24.40 17.04
N TRP A 80 8.60 -25.23 16.93
CA TRP A 80 8.25 -25.95 15.69
C TRP A 80 7.11 -25.23 14.95
N HIS A 81 7.40 -24.08 14.33
CA HIS A 81 6.38 -23.18 13.77
C HIS A 81 6.37 -23.09 12.22
N VAL A 82 7.43 -23.54 11.56
CA VAL A 82 7.52 -23.68 10.09
C VAL A 82 8.01 -25.09 9.77
N ARG A 83 7.68 -25.64 8.60
CA ARG A 83 8.12 -27.00 8.25
C ARG A 83 9.50 -26.97 7.58
N TYR A 84 10.39 -27.86 8.03
CA TYR A 84 11.72 -28.08 7.43
C TYR A 84 11.71 -28.44 5.94
N ASP A 85 10.62 -29.02 5.42
CA ASP A 85 10.50 -29.41 4.01
C ASP A 85 10.06 -28.24 3.09
N VAL A 86 9.93 -27.02 3.64
CA VAL A 86 9.60 -25.79 2.89
C VAL A 86 10.76 -24.80 2.98
N PRO A 87 11.83 -24.95 2.17
CA PRO A 87 13.13 -24.29 2.38
C PRO A 87 13.18 -22.81 1.98
N ARG A 88 12.03 -22.13 1.91
CA ARG A 88 11.93 -20.76 1.41
C ARG A 88 12.49 -19.75 2.41
N ASP A 89 12.35 -20.01 3.69
CA ASP A 89 13.06 -19.34 4.77
C ASP A 89 14.57 -19.45 4.62
N ASN A 90 15.13 -20.65 4.41
CA ASN A 90 16.57 -20.83 4.20
C ASN A 90 17.06 -19.97 3.01
N GLN A 91 16.28 -19.93 1.93
CA GLN A 91 16.60 -19.11 0.75
C GLN A 91 16.55 -17.60 1.03
N MET A 92 15.66 -17.16 1.93
CA MET A 92 15.46 -15.73 2.23
C MET A 92 16.37 -15.22 3.34
N PHE A 93 16.66 -16.05 4.35
CA PHE A 93 17.27 -15.64 5.61
C PHE A 93 18.52 -16.45 5.99
N GLY A 94 18.89 -17.44 5.18
CA GLY A 94 20.14 -18.20 5.31
C GLY A 94 20.05 -19.49 6.12
N ASP A 95 18.98 -19.70 6.88
CA ASP A 95 18.74 -20.94 7.64
C ASP A 95 17.23 -21.12 7.94
N ASP A 96 16.85 -22.26 8.53
CA ASP A 96 15.46 -22.64 8.82
C ASP A 96 14.83 -21.76 9.91
N ALA A 97 13.54 -21.42 9.76
CA ALA A 97 12.86 -20.55 10.72
C ALA A 97 12.80 -21.13 12.13
N ASN A 98 12.72 -22.45 12.32
CA ASN A 98 12.73 -23.05 13.65
C ASN A 98 14.09 -22.87 14.36
N ASP A 99 15.15 -22.66 13.59
CA ASP A 99 16.52 -22.58 14.05
C ASP A 99 16.99 -21.14 14.31
N ILE A 100 16.49 -20.16 13.55
CA ILE A 100 16.94 -18.76 13.61
C ILE A 100 15.83 -17.70 13.68
N ALA A 101 14.57 -18.09 13.90
CA ALA A 101 13.46 -17.16 13.97
C ALA A 101 12.56 -17.35 15.19
N ILE A 102 11.80 -16.29 15.49
CA ILE A 102 10.75 -16.32 16.50
C ILE A 102 9.39 -16.36 15.80
N GLY A 103 8.65 -17.46 15.96
CA GLY A 103 7.23 -17.54 15.62
C GLY A 103 6.32 -16.84 16.65
N ILE A 104 5.54 -15.85 16.19
CA ILE A 104 4.59 -15.06 16.99
C ILE A 104 3.16 -15.27 16.49
N GLU A 105 2.25 -15.71 17.36
CA GLU A 105 0.86 -16.03 17.05
C GLU A 105 -0.09 -14.91 17.50
N LEU A 106 -0.88 -14.36 16.57
CA LEU A 106 -2.02 -13.50 16.88
C LEU A 106 -3.28 -14.34 17.12
N CYS A 107 -3.83 -14.29 18.33
CA CYS A 107 -5.11 -14.92 18.66
C CYS A 107 -6.28 -14.22 17.94
N ARG A 108 -7.29 -15.00 17.55
CA ARG A 108 -8.49 -14.48 16.88
C ARG A 108 -9.63 -14.10 17.81
N THR A 109 -9.52 -14.44 19.10
CA THR A 109 -10.52 -14.10 20.11
C THR A 109 -10.33 -12.68 20.64
N GLY A 110 -11.36 -12.18 21.32
CA GLY A 110 -11.33 -10.87 21.98
C GLY A 110 -11.40 -9.69 21.02
N ASN A 111 -11.01 -8.52 21.52
CA ASN A 111 -10.98 -7.28 20.77
C ASN A 111 -9.76 -7.21 19.82
N PHE A 112 -10.02 -7.32 18.52
CA PHE A 112 -8.96 -7.29 17.49
C PHE A 112 -8.04 -6.07 17.60
N ASP A 113 -8.57 -4.85 17.79
CA ASP A 113 -7.73 -3.64 17.82
C ASP A 113 -6.72 -3.68 18.97
N LYS A 114 -7.14 -4.19 20.14
CA LYS A 114 -6.27 -4.36 21.30
C LYS A 114 -5.25 -5.48 21.11
N ALA A 115 -5.65 -6.60 20.52
CA ALA A 115 -4.76 -7.72 20.22
C ALA A 115 -3.71 -7.32 19.16
N TYR A 116 -4.16 -6.64 18.11
CA TYR A 116 -3.33 -6.14 17.03
C TYR A 116 -2.30 -5.11 17.52
N ASP A 117 -2.70 -4.16 18.37
CA ASP A 117 -1.77 -3.15 18.90
C ASP A 117 -0.66 -3.78 19.77
N ARG A 118 -1.00 -4.83 20.56
CA ARG A 118 0.00 -5.66 21.26
C ARG A 118 0.90 -6.44 20.31
N TYR A 119 0.30 -7.06 19.30
CA TYR A 119 1.01 -7.86 18.31
C TYR A 119 2.03 -7.02 17.54
N VAL A 120 1.64 -5.82 17.11
CA VAL A 120 2.53 -4.83 16.48
C VAL A 120 3.64 -4.40 17.44
N TRP A 121 3.29 -3.99 18.66
CA TRP A 121 4.25 -3.55 19.66
C TRP A 121 5.28 -4.65 19.96
N TYR A 122 4.84 -5.91 20.06
CA TYR A 122 5.73 -7.03 20.36
C TYR A 122 6.70 -7.33 19.22
N HIS A 123 6.28 -7.21 17.96
CA HIS A 123 7.21 -7.30 16.83
C HIS A 123 8.25 -6.18 16.88
N ALA A 124 7.86 -4.95 17.24
CA ALA A 124 8.80 -3.85 17.39
C ALA A 124 9.77 -4.06 18.56
N TYR A 125 9.28 -4.60 19.68
CA TYR A 125 10.09 -5.02 20.83
C TYR A 125 11.16 -6.02 20.40
N LEU A 126 10.78 -7.08 19.68
CA LEU A 126 11.72 -8.09 19.21
C LEU A 126 12.73 -7.50 18.20
N CYS A 127 12.29 -6.62 17.31
CA CYS A 127 13.20 -5.93 16.39
C CYS A 127 14.22 -5.06 17.13
N LYS A 128 13.81 -4.38 18.21
CA LYS A 128 14.75 -3.62 19.05
C LYS A 128 15.71 -4.52 19.81
N LYS A 129 15.20 -5.63 20.37
CA LYS A 129 15.97 -6.57 21.17
C LYS A 129 17.07 -7.27 20.38
N TYR A 130 16.79 -7.62 19.12
CA TYR A 130 17.69 -8.39 18.27
C TYR A 130 18.27 -7.57 17.10
N GLU A 131 18.17 -6.24 17.18
CA GLU A 131 18.69 -5.31 16.15
C GLU A 131 18.18 -5.59 14.73
N LEU A 132 16.97 -6.13 14.62
CA LEU A 132 16.35 -6.47 13.34
C LEU A 132 15.73 -5.23 12.68
N ASN A 133 15.69 -5.26 11.35
CA ASN A 133 15.02 -4.28 10.53
C ASN A 133 13.56 -4.72 10.29
N PRO A 134 12.55 -3.99 10.82
CA PRO A 134 11.15 -4.37 10.66
C PRO A 134 10.68 -4.56 9.22
N LYS A 135 11.33 -3.91 8.25
CA LYS A 135 10.96 -3.97 6.83
C LYS A 135 11.58 -5.14 6.07
N LYS A 136 12.59 -5.80 6.64
CA LYS A 136 13.34 -6.87 5.97
C LYS A 136 13.25 -8.20 6.73
N ASP A 137 13.24 -8.12 8.04
CA ASP A 137 13.49 -9.27 8.92
C ASP A 137 12.19 -9.74 9.61
N ILE A 138 11.03 -9.39 9.03
CA ILE A 138 9.71 -9.89 9.42
C ILE A 138 9.05 -10.48 8.18
N VAL A 139 8.57 -11.72 8.29
CA VAL A 139 7.93 -12.45 7.18
C VAL A 139 6.60 -13.06 7.62
N ALA A 140 5.64 -13.10 6.70
CA ALA A 140 4.38 -13.82 6.91
C ALA A 140 4.60 -15.32 6.68
N HIS A 141 3.94 -16.18 7.46
CA HIS A 141 4.03 -17.62 7.22
C HIS A 141 3.53 -18.03 5.83
N SER A 142 2.49 -17.39 5.31
CA SER A 142 2.00 -17.56 3.93
C SER A 142 3.01 -17.17 2.85
N THR A 143 4.03 -16.36 3.19
CA THR A 143 5.13 -16.05 2.28
C THR A 143 6.15 -17.19 2.25
N LEU A 144 6.35 -17.89 3.37
CA LEU A 144 7.23 -19.05 3.46
C LEU A 144 6.60 -20.30 2.84
N ASP A 145 5.33 -20.58 3.13
CA ASP A 145 4.57 -21.72 2.61
C ASP A 145 3.26 -21.29 1.91
N PRO A 146 3.35 -20.65 0.73
CA PRO A 146 2.19 -20.11 0.02
C PRO A 146 1.23 -21.18 -0.52
N SER A 147 1.68 -22.43 -0.64
CA SER A 147 0.85 -23.55 -1.10
C SER A 147 -0.17 -24.00 -0.07
N ARG A 148 0.13 -23.86 1.23
CA ARG A 148 -0.65 -24.43 2.31
C ARG A 148 -1.14 -23.39 3.32
N ARG A 149 -0.39 -22.30 3.49
CA ARG A 149 -0.62 -21.31 4.56
C ARG A 149 -1.17 -20.00 3.99
N SER A 150 -2.03 -19.36 4.79
CA SER A 150 -2.62 -18.05 4.51
C SER A 150 -2.45 -17.07 5.67
N ASP A 151 -1.85 -17.52 6.77
CA ASP A 151 -1.52 -16.70 7.94
C ASP A 151 -0.33 -15.77 7.69
N PRO A 152 -0.33 -14.55 8.28
CA PRO A 152 -1.40 -13.99 9.12
C PRO A 152 -2.46 -13.22 8.33
N GLN A 153 -2.36 -13.14 7.00
CA GLN A 153 -3.26 -12.35 6.14
C GLN A 153 -4.72 -12.80 6.28
N SER A 154 -4.95 -14.10 6.44
CA SER A 154 -6.26 -14.72 6.75
C SER A 154 -7.00 -14.07 7.92
N TRP A 155 -6.30 -13.45 8.87
CA TRP A 155 -6.90 -12.73 9.99
C TRP A 155 -6.72 -11.22 9.92
N LEU A 156 -5.60 -10.73 9.41
CA LEU A 156 -5.35 -9.30 9.24
C LEU A 156 -6.29 -8.67 8.20
N GLU A 157 -6.47 -9.30 7.03
CA GLU A 157 -7.22 -8.72 5.92
C GLU A 157 -8.72 -8.56 6.22
N PRO A 158 -9.42 -9.57 6.81
CA PRO A 158 -10.82 -9.38 7.23
C PRO A 158 -11.02 -8.27 8.27
N ASN A 159 -9.96 -7.94 9.01
CA ASN A 159 -9.89 -6.86 9.98
C ASN A 159 -9.25 -5.58 9.42
N ARG A 160 -9.14 -5.46 8.09
CA ARG A 160 -8.68 -4.26 7.36
C ARG A 160 -7.26 -3.85 7.70
N VAL A 161 -6.41 -4.83 7.92
CA VAL A 161 -4.97 -4.65 7.99
C VAL A 161 -4.37 -5.45 6.85
N SER A 162 -3.80 -4.77 5.88
CA SER A 162 -2.93 -5.41 4.90
C SER A 162 -1.60 -5.76 5.54
N TRP A 163 -0.89 -6.75 4.97
CA TRP A 163 0.51 -7.02 5.35
C TRP A 163 1.38 -5.75 5.27
N ALA A 164 1.04 -4.87 4.32
CA ALA A 164 1.64 -3.55 4.25
C ALA A 164 1.44 -2.81 5.60
N GLU A 165 0.21 -2.46 5.93
CA GLU A 165 -0.11 -1.71 7.14
C GLU A 165 0.45 -2.34 8.43
N PHE A 166 0.50 -3.68 8.54
CA PHE A 166 1.15 -4.35 9.66
C PHE A 166 2.62 -3.96 9.84
N ILE A 167 3.46 -4.12 8.81
CA ILE A 167 4.89 -3.76 8.91
C ILE A 167 5.05 -2.25 9.09
N ALA A 168 4.14 -1.42 8.54
CA ALA A 168 4.13 0.03 8.76
C ALA A 168 3.96 0.36 10.24
N ASP A 169 2.98 -0.28 10.87
CA ASP A 169 2.65 -0.07 12.27
C ASP A 169 3.80 -0.55 13.17
N VAL A 170 4.43 -1.69 12.84
CA VAL A 170 5.61 -2.20 13.57
C VAL A 170 6.77 -1.21 13.46
N TYR A 171 7.05 -0.76 12.24
CA TYR A 171 8.11 0.22 11.99
C TYR A 171 7.85 1.54 12.71
N ASN A 172 6.59 1.96 12.83
CA ASN A 172 6.22 3.16 13.59
C ASN A 172 6.51 2.98 15.09
N TYR A 173 6.14 1.85 15.70
CA TYR A 173 6.53 1.55 17.09
C TYR A 173 8.06 1.51 17.24
N TYR A 174 8.75 0.89 16.29
CA TYR A 174 10.21 0.80 16.29
C TYR A 174 10.89 2.18 16.23
N LEU A 175 10.40 3.11 15.41
CA LEU A 175 10.96 4.46 15.31
C LEU A 175 10.74 5.29 16.57
N HIS A 176 9.54 5.19 17.15
CA HIS A 176 9.09 5.99 18.28
C HIS A 176 9.29 5.28 19.63
N TRP A 177 10.19 4.30 19.69
CA TRP A 177 10.31 3.37 20.81
C TRP A 177 10.61 4.04 22.15
N GLU A 178 11.37 5.13 22.15
CA GLU A 178 11.72 5.91 23.35
C GLU A 178 10.76 7.08 23.62
N ASP A 179 9.79 7.32 22.74
CA ASP A 179 8.86 8.44 22.88
C ASP A 179 7.92 8.22 24.09
N GLU A 180 7.55 9.31 24.73
CA GLU A 180 6.55 9.32 25.80
C GLU A 180 5.14 9.39 25.21
N ILE A 181 4.24 8.53 25.69
CA ILE A 181 2.83 8.53 25.31
C ILE A 181 1.93 8.89 26.50
N GLU A 182 0.84 9.58 26.17
CA GLU A 182 -0.32 9.73 27.02
C GLU A 182 -1.24 8.53 26.78
N LEU A 183 -1.62 7.83 27.85
CA LEU A 183 -2.47 6.63 27.78
C LEU A 183 -3.93 7.03 27.57
N GLU A 184 -4.25 7.67 26.44
CA GLU A 184 -5.65 7.81 26.04
C GLU A 184 -6.11 6.54 25.31
N PRO A 185 -7.32 6.02 25.60
CA PRO A 185 -7.87 4.91 24.85
C PRO A 185 -8.04 5.35 23.39
N LYS A 186 -7.26 4.75 22.47
CA LYS A 186 -7.47 4.95 21.04
C LYS A 186 -8.93 4.62 20.72
N PRO A 187 -9.65 5.48 19.95
CA PRO A 187 -10.98 5.16 19.48
C PRO A 187 -10.92 3.83 18.71
N SER A 188 -11.86 2.93 19.01
CA SER A 188 -12.02 1.68 18.28
C SER A 188 -12.17 1.99 16.78
N LYS A 189 -11.53 1.19 15.93
CA LYS A 189 -11.78 1.32 14.48
C LYS A 189 -13.29 1.20 14.25
N PRO A 190 -13.86 2.03 13.35
CA PRO A 190 -15.28 1.96 13.07
C PRO A 190 -15.64 0.54 12.60
N ALA A 191 -16.76 0.02 13.12
CA ALA A 191 -17.27 -1.30 12.82
C ALA A 191 -17.34 -1.57 11.31
N LYS A 192 -17.40 -2.85 10.92
CA LYS A 192 -17.68 -3.21 9.52
C LYS A 192 -18.95 -2.45 9.07
N PRO A 193 -18.93 -1.62 8.00
CA PRO A 193 -20.17 -1.10 7.45
C PRO A 193 -20.99 -2.30 7.01
N GLU A 194 -22.11 -2.50 7.69
CA GLU A 194 -23.16 -3.37 7.21
C GLU A 194 -23.85 -2.70 6.02
N GLY A 195 -24.29 -3.52 5.07
CA GLY A 195 -25.04 -3.07 3.90
C GLY A 195 -24.21 -2.86 2.63
N VAL A 196 -24.91 -2.33 1.63
CA VAL A 196 -24.42 -2.09 0.27
C VAL A 196 -24.36 -0.59 0.04
N ARG A 197 -23.23 -0.08 -0.44
CA ARG A 197 -23.12 1.32 -0.90
C ARG A 197 -22.34 1.42 -2.20
N ALA A 198 -22.81 2.28 -3.11
CA ALA A 198 -22.02 2.67 -4.27
C ALA A 198 -20.79 3.47 -3.84
N ILE A 199 -19.67 3.31 -4.53
CA ILE A 199 -18.42 4.02 -4.31
C ILE A 199 -17.85 4.49 -5.65
N GLU A 200 -17.22 5.66 -5.66
CA GLU A 200 -16.65 6.22 -6.89
C GLU A 200 -15.61 5.29 -7.54
N THR A 201 -15.67 5.18 -8.88
CA THR A 201 -14.70 4.45 -9.69
C THR A 201 -14.41 5.24 -10.97
N ASP A 202 -13.14 5.35 -11.35
CA ASP A 202 -12.69 5.91 -12.63
C ASP A 202 -12.65 4.87 -13.75
N LEU A 203 -13.09 3.64 -13.46
CA LEU A 203 -13.07 2.50 -14.37
C LEU A 203 -14.40 2.29 -15.11
N THR A 204 -15.39 3.17 -14.94
CA THR A 204 -16.64 3.11 -15.70
C THR A 204 -16.36 3.14 -17.20
N GLY A 205 -16.90 2.17 -17.93
CA GLY A 205 -16.64 1.96 -19.36
C GLY A 205 -15.43 1.07 -19.65
N ALA A 206 -14.59 0.76 -18.67
CA ALA A 206 -13.44 -0.11 -18.88
C ALA A 206 -13.87 -1.59 -18.97
N ARG A 207 -13.17 -2.35 -19.81
CA ARG A 207 -13.41 -3.78 -19.96
C ARG A 207 -12.73 -4.53 -18.83
N ILE A 208 -13.41 -5.45 -18.16
CA ILE A 208 -12.85 -6.32 -17.11
C ILE A 208 -12.93 -7.78 -17.55
N LYS A 209 -11.89 -8.57 -17.28
CA LYS A 209 -11.81 -10.00 -17.60
C LYS A 209 -11.61 -10.85 -16.35
N ASN A 210 -12.08 -12.10 -16.36
CA ASN A 210 -11.66 -13.11 -15.39
C ASN A 210 -10.20 -13.53 -15.71
N VAL A 211 -9.31 -13.41 -14.73
CA VAL A 211 -7.90 -13.85 -14.82
C VAL A 211 -7.58 -15.02 -13.90
N TYR A 212 -8.57 -15.51 -13.15
CA TYR A 212 -8.42 -16.71 -12.35
C TYR A 212 -8.39 -17.95 -13.24
N SER A 213 -7.75 -19.02 -12.75
CA SER A 213 -7.70 -20.31 -13.44
C SER A 213 -9.07 -20.99 -13.56
N GLU A 214 -10.03 -20.58 -12.74
CA GLU A 214 -11.38 -21.15 -12.67
C GLU A 214 -12.47 -20.09 -12.90
N ASN A 215 -13.73 -20.54 -13.02
CA ASN A 215 -14.86 -19.63 -13.19
C ASN A 215 -15.07 -18.76 -11.93
N VAL A 216 -15.34 -17.47 -12.13
CA VAL A 216 -15.63 -16.52 -11.05
C VAL A 216 -17.14 -16.34 -10.93
N ASN A 217 -17.67 -16.29 -9.71
CA ASN A 217 -19.10 -16.06 -9.49
C ASN A 217 -19.52 -14.65 -9.94
N TYR A 218 -20.72 -14.56 -10.52
CA TYR A 218 -21.43 -13.30 -10.71
C TYR A 218 -22.83 -13.35 -10.07
N TYR A 219 -23.38 -12.17 -9.80
CA TYR A 219 -24.63 -11.98 -9.07
C TYR A 219 -25.51 -10.96 -9.79
N ASP A 220 -26.83 -11.12 -9.76
CA ASP A 220 -27.79 -10.13 -10.30
C ASP A 220 -28.07 -8.98 -9.31
N THR A 221 -27.77 -9.16 -8.02
CA THR A 221 -27.79 -8.09 -7.00
C THR A 221 -26.45 -8.03 -6.26
N PRO A 222 -26.11 -6.89 -5.61
CA PRO A 222 -24.84 -6.73 -4.91
C PRO A 222 -24.80 -7.51 -3.59
N ARG A 223 -24.58 -8.83 -3.68
CA ARG A 223 -24.52 -9.80 -2.57
C ARG A 223 -23.42 -10.83 -2.79
N TRP A 224 -22.99 -11.53 -1.72
CA TRP A 224 -21.95 -12.56 -1.83
C TRP A 224 -22.47 -14.00 -1.80
N ASN A 225 -23.69 -14.21 -1.31
CA ASN A 225 -24.34 -15.53 -1.23
C ASN A 225 -25.19 -15.81 -2.47
N ASN A 226 -25.40 -17.09 -2.77
CA ASN A 226 -26.28 -17.59 -3.84
C ASN A 226 -25.96 -16.94 -5.22
N PRO A 227 -24.84 -17.35 -5.86
CA PRO A 227 -24.43 -16.78 -7.13
C PRO A 227 -25.48 -17.00 -8.21
N SER A 228 -25.70 -15.98 -9.05
CA SER A 228 -26.63 -16.05 -10.19
C SER A 228 -26.02 -16.80 -11.37
N GLY A 229 -24.70 -16.98 -11.38
CA GLY A 229 -23.99 -17.80 -12.34
C GLY A 229 -22.49 -17.63 -12.26
N THR A 230 -21.78 -18.10 -13.28
CA THR A 230 -20.32 -18.08 -13.32
C THR A 230 -19.77 -17.47 -14.62
N PHE A 231 -18.64 -16.78 -14.48
CA PHE A 231 -17.96 -15.98 -15.47
C PHE A 231 -16.61 -16.62 -15.77
N LYS A 232 -16.47 -17.22 -16.96
CA LYS A 232 -15.34 -18.10 -17.35
C LYS A 232 -14.00 -17.35 -17.49
N PRO A 233 -12.86 -18.02 -17.29
CA PRO A 233 -11.54 -17.45 -17.57
C PRO A 233 -11.46 -16.82 -18.97
N GLY A 234 -10.84 -15.65 -19.07
CA GLY A 234 -10.70 -14.91 -20.33
C GLY A 234 -11.95 -14.17 -20.82
N HIS A 235 -13.16 -14.54 -20.37
CA HIS A 235 -14.37 -13.76 -20.67
C HIS A 235 -14.31 -12.37 -20.02
N GLY A 236 -15.05 -11.42 -20.60
CA GLY A 236 -15.10 -10.07 -20.07
C GLY A 236 -16.36 -9.28 -20.32
N TRP A 237 -16.57 -8.31 -19.44
CA TRP A 237 -17.72 -7.41 -19.38
C TRP A 237 -17.25 -5.97 -19.18
N ILE A 238 -18.16 -5.00 -19.28
CA ILE A 238 -17.83 -3.58 -19.14
C ILE A 238 -18.22 -3.11 -17.74
N ILE A 239 -17.31 -2.47 -17.02
CA ILE A 239 -17.59 -1.89 -15.70
C ILE A 239 -18.58 -0.73 -15.86
N VAL A 240 -19.61 -0.72 -15.03
CA VAL A 240 -20.63 0.33 -14.95
C VAL A 240 -20.39 1.17 -13.71
N ASP A 241 -20.22 0.52 -12.56
CA ASP A 241 -20.07 1.19 -11.26
C ASP A 241 -19.33 0.28 -10.27
N LYS A 242 -19.01 0.76 -9.08
CA LYS A 242 -18.34 0.01 -8.02
C LYS A 242 -19.10 0.12 -6.72
N TYR A 243 -19.19 -0.98 -5.99
CA TYR A 243 -19.93 -1.08 -4.74
C TYR A 243 -19.04 -1.65 -3.63
N LEU A 244 -19.35 -1.27 -2.40
CA LEU A 244 -18.91 -1.96 -1.20
C LEU A 244 -20.09 -2.76 -0.67
N VAL A 245 -19.94 -4.09 -0.60
CA VAL A 245 -20.98 -5.04 -0.19
C VAL A 245 -20.49 -5.75 1.06
N HIS A 246 -21.07 -5.40 2.22
CA HIS A 246 -20.63 -5.89 3.54
C HIS A 246 -19.12 -5.71 3.78
N GLY A 247 -18.57 -4.59 3.30
CA GLY A 247 -17.14 -4.27 3.43
C GLY A 247 -16.23 -4.81 2.34
N SER A 248 -16.72 -5.64 1.41
CA SER A 248 -15.92 -6.18 0.30
C SER A 248 -16.31 -5.55 -1.05
N PRO A 249 -15.36 -5.21 -1.93
CA PRO A 249 -15.67 -4.47 -3.15
C PRO A 249 -16.18 -5.38 -4.28
N MET A 250 -17.21 -4.90 -4.99
CA MET A 250 -17.74 -5.49 -6.22
C MET A 250 -17.72 -4.45 -7.35
N TYR A 251 -17.54 -4.90 -8.59
CA TYR A 251 -17.90 -4.11 -9.77
C TYR A 251 -19.31 -4.48 -10.21
N GLN A 252 -20.15 -3.48 -10.46
CA GLN A 252 -21.28 -3.66 -11.36
C GLN A 252 -20.74 -3.64 -12.79
N VAL A 253 -21.13 -4.62 -13.58
CA VAL A 253 -20.64 -4.87 -14.92
C VAL A 253 -21.82 -5.14 -15.85
N LYS A 254 -21.67 -4.85 -17.15
CA LYS A 254 -22.66 -5.16 -18.18
C LYS A 254 -22.09 -6.09 -19.23
N ASN A 255 -22.87 -7.08 -19.64
CA ASN A 255 -22.52 -7.97 -20.75
C ASN A 255 -22.82 -7.30 -22.12
N SER A 256 -22.58 -8.03 -23.23
CA SER A 256 -22.84 -7.54 -24.59
C SER A 256 -24.32 -7.33 -24.91
N LYS A 257 -25.23 -7.97 -24.17
CA LYS A 257 -26.68 -7.79 -24.29
C LYS A 257 -27.21 -6.63 -23.44
N GLY A 258 -26.36 -6.03 -22.61
CA GLY A 258 -26.72 -4.94 -21.70
C GLY A 258 -27.18 -5.42 -20.32
N ASP A 259 -27.24 -6.72 -20.06
CA ASP A 259 -27.61 -7.26 -18.75
C ASP A 259 -26.54 -6.89 -17.72
N LYS A 260 -26.99 -6.45 -16.54
CA LYS A 260 -26.10 -6.02 -15.45
C LYS A 260 -25.91 -7.13 -14.43
N TYR A 261 -24.68 -7.31 -14.03
CA TYR A 261 -24.28 -8.23 -12.96
C TYR A 261 -23.30 -7.56 -12.02
N PHE A 262 -23.02 -8.21 -10.90
CA PHE A 262 -22.01 -7.85 -9.94
C PHE A 262 -20.97 -8.96 -9.89
N ILE A 263 -19.69 -8.59 -9.93
CA ILE A 263 -18.57 -9.52 -9.80
C ILE A 263 -17.60 -8.99 -8.75
N THR A 264 -16.76 -9.87 -8.19
CA THR A 264 -15.69 -9.45 -7.28
C THR A 264 -14.81 -8.39 -7.93
N ALA A 265 -14.39 -7.37 -7.16
CA ALA A 265 -13.41 -6.39 -7.62
C ALA A 265 -11.97 -6.77 -7.24
N HIS A 266 -11.75 -7.97 -6.72
CA HIS A 266 -10.46 -8.39 -6.20
C HIS A 266 -9.50 -8.79 -7.34
N PRO A 267 -8.27 -8.23 -7.39
CA PRO A 267 -7.37 -8.37 -8.54
C PRO A 267 -6.84 -9.79 -8.78
N LYS A 268 -6.88 -10.66 -7.77
CA LYS A 268 -6.59 -12.10 -7.94
C LYS A 268 -7.54 -12.78 -8.93
N PHE A 269 -8.80 -12.32 -9.02
CA PHE A 269 -9.83 -12.98 -9.80
C PHE A 269 -10.16 -12.26 -11.10
N VAL A 270 -10.04 -10.93 -11.12
CA VAL A 270 -10.45 -10.11 -12.28
C VAL A 270 -9.44 -9.01 -12.59
N GLN A 271 -9.30 -8.65 -13.87
CA GLN A 271 -8.37 -7.62 -14.34
C GLN A 271 -9.01 -6.73 -15.41
N VAL A 272 -8.75 -5.43 -15.37
CA VAL A 272 -9.18 -4.49 -16.43
C VAL A 272 -8.29 -4.64 -17.67
N VAL A 273 -8.90 -4.81 -18.84
CA VAL A 273 -8.27 -4.95 -20.16
C VAL A 273 -8.26 -3.60 -20.85
N GLY A 274 -7.07 -3.10 -21.25
CA GLY A 274 -6.94 -1.90 -22.07
C GLY A 274 -6.09 -0.75 -21.50
N SER A 275 -4.95 -1.03 -20.88
CA SER A 275 -3.84 -0.07 -20.84
C SER A 275 -2.69 -0.56 -21.74
N MET A 276 -2.88 -0.50 -23.06
CA MET A 276 -1.79 -0.36 -24.05
C MET A 276 -2.30 0.05 -25.45
N SER A 277 -1.67 1.13 -25.95
CA SER A 277 -1.47 1.63 -27.33
C SER A 277 -2.64 1.72 -28.32
N ASN A 278 -3.05 2.96 -28.61
CA ASN A 278 -3.39 3.37 -29.97
C ASN A 278 -2.19 4.12 -30.57
N GLU A 279 -1.82 3.73 -31.79
CA GLU A 279 -0.84 4.40 -32.63
C GLU A 279 -1.23 5.86 -32.92
N SER A 280 -0.21 6.69 -33.12
CA SER A 280 -0.21 8.13 -33.36
C SER A 280 -0.39 9.04 -32.13
N GLY A 281 0.74 9.44 -31.56
CA GLY A 281 0.84 10.55 -30.61
C GLY A 281 1.63 10.17 -29.36
N GLN A 282 2.95 10.40 -29.41
CA GLN A 282 3.89 10.11 -28.33
C GLN A 282 3.39 10.58 -26.95
N ARG A 283 2.99 9.62 -26.11
CA ARG A 283 3.17 9.68 -24.66
C ARG A 283 4.15 8.58 -24.30
N ILE A 284 5.35 8.99 -23.93
CA ILE A 284 6.34 8.15 -23.25
C ILE A 284 5.73 7.77 -21.90
N ASN A 285 4.99 6.65 -21.86
CA ASN A 285 4.57 5.99 -20.63
C ASN A 285 5.85 5.42 -20.02
N GLN A 286 6.34 6.10 -19.00
CA GLN A 286 7.50 5.62 -18.28
C GLN A 286 7.00 5.16 -16.90
N THR A 287 7.25 3.89 -16.61
CA THR A 287 6.66 3.11 -15.52
C THR A 287 7.32 3.50 -14.20
N MET A 288 6.51 3.91 -13.21
CA MET A 288 7.00 4.01 -11.82
C MET A 288 7.43 2.62 -11.35
N GLU A 289 8.63 2.54 -10.77
CA GLU A 289 9.32 1.32 -10.35
C GLU A 289 9.89 1.48 -8.93
N ALA A 290 10.30 0.37 -8.32
CA ALA A 290 10.90 0.41 -6.98
C ALA A 290 12.21 1.22 -7.00
N GLY A 291 12.38 2.11 -6.02
CA GLY A 291 13.50 3.04 -5.90
C GLY A 291 13.16 4.48 -6.28
N ASP A 292 12.09 4.72 -7.05
CA ASP A 292 11.71 6.06 -7.49
C ASP A 292 11.39 6.99 -6.33
N LYS A 293 11.82 8.26 -6.43
CA LYS A 293 11.40 9.30 -5.49
C LYS A 293 10.17 10.02 -6.02
N VAL A 294 9.07 9.96 -5.29
CA VAL A 294 7.77 10.54 -5.67
C VAL A 294 7.22 11.42 -4.56
N TYR A 295 6.44 12.44 -4.90
CA TYR A 295 5.75 13.29 -3.93
C TYR A 295 4.28 12.91 -3.83
N LEU A 296 3.77 12.80 -2.60
CA LEU A 296 2.35 12.63 -2.37
C LEU A 296 1.65 13.98 -2.53
N ARG A 297 0.69 14.08 -3.45
CA ARG A 297 0.03 15.37 -3.74
C ARG A 297 -0.71 15.91 -2.52
N ASN A 298 -0.74 17.24 -2.39
CA ASN A 298 -1.58 17.94 -1.39
C ASN A 298 -3.08 17.62 -1.55
N THR A 299 -3.50 17.29 -2.76
CA THR A 299 -4.88 16.91 -3.08
C THR A 299 -5.20 15.44 -2.78
N ALA A 300 -4.21 14.61 -2.42
CA ALA A 300 -4.43 13.20 -2.13
C ALA A 300 -5.38 13.07 -0.92
N LYS A 301 -6.51 12.40 -1.13
CA LYS A 301 -7.57 12.31 -0.10
C LYS A 301 -7.46 11.02 0.71
N ARG A 302 -7.29 9.89 0.04
CA ARG A 302 -7.31 8.55 0.65
C ARG A 302 -6.15 7.71 0.17
N TYR A 303 -5.60 6.88 1.05
CA TYR A 303 -4.74 5.79 0.67
C TYR A 303 -5.52 4.83 -0.24
N TYR A 304 -4.82 3.99 -0.98
CA TYR A 304 -5.45 2.95 -1.80
C TYR A 304 -6.28 1.98 -0.94
N THR A 305 -5.87 1.77 0.31
CA THR A 305 -6.55 1.00 1.36
C THR A 305 -7.81 1.68 1.91
N GLY A 306 -8.06 2.95 1.54
CA GLY A 306 -9.33 3.65 1.77
C GLY A 306 -9.33 4.60 2.97
N GLN A 307 -8.32 4.55 3.85
CA GLN A 307 -8.17 5.49 4.96
C GLN A 307 -7.86 6.89 4.43
N THR A 308 -8.32 7.92 5.13
CA THR A 308 -7.95 9.32 4.83
C THR A 308 -6.45 9.50 5.01
N ILE A 309 -5.78 10.17 4.07
CA ILE A 309 -4.36 10.53 4.18
C ILE A 309 -4.26 11.74 5.11
N PRO A 310 -3.57 11.65 6.27
CA PRO A 310 -3.29 12.79 7.11
C PRO A 310 -2.55 13.91 6.36
N SER A 311 -2.94 15.17 6.59
CA SER A 311 -2.31 16.33 5.94
C SER A 311 -0.79 16.38 6.17
N LYS A 312 -0.30 15.90 7.31
CA LYS A 312 1.13 15.81 7.64
C LYS A 312 1.95 14.94 6.68
N TYR A 313 1.31 14.07 5.89
CA TYR A 313 1.98 13.21 4.92
C TYR A 313 1.89 13.73 3.48
N LYS A 314 1.07 14.74 3.21
CA LYS A 314 0.90 15.31 1.88
C LYS A 314 1.98 16.35 1.58
N GLY A 315 2.27 16.55 0.30
CA GLY A 315 3.31 17.45 -0.18
C GLY A 315 4.74 16.96 0.07
N LYS A 316 4.91 15.81 0.73
CA LYS A 316 6.21 15.24 1.08
C LYS A 316 6.71 14.27 0.02
N ARG A 317 8.03 14.11 -0.02
CA ARG A 317 8.74 13.15 -0.86
C ARG A 317 8.84 11.80 -0.18
N TYR A 318 8.66 10.74 -0.96
CA TYR A 318 8.66 9.35 -0.56
C TYR A 318 9.40 8.51 -1.58
N THR A 319 9.80 7.31 -1.17
CA THR A 319 10.44 6.32 -2.02
C THR A 319 9.40 5.28 -2.43
N VAL A 320 9.31 4.97 -3.71
CA VAL A 320 8.51 3.84 -4.18
C VAL A 320 9.22 2.56 -3.74
N GLN A 321 8.57 1.76 -2.91
CA GLN A 321 9.07 0.45 -2.51
C GLN A 321 8.60 -0.64 -3.46
N GLN A 322 7.37 -0.55 -3.93
CA GLN A 322 6.77 -1.45 -4.91
C GLN A 322 5.84 -0.66 -5.82
N ALA A 323 5.76 -1.06 -7.08
CA ALA A 323 4.88 -0.43 -8.04
C ALA A 323 3.99 -1.46 -8.74
N GLU A 324 2.69 -1.18 -8.75
CA GLU A 324 1.66 -1.91 -9.48
C GLU A 324 1.04 -0.98 -10.54
N PRO A 325 0.20 -1.46 -11.47
CA PRO A 325 -0.32 -0.63 -12.56
C PRO A 325 -0.94 0.71 -12.12
N ASN A 326 -1.69 0.73 -11.01
CA ASN A 326 -2.46 1.91 -10.57
C ASN A 326 -2.03 2.50 -9.21
N LYS A 327 -1.11 1.84 -8.51
CA LYS A 327 -0.72 2.21 -7.15
C LYS A 327 0.77 1.93 -6.93
N VAL A 328 1.32 2.60 -5.95
CA VAL A 328 2.66 2.28 -5.43
C VAL A 328 2.61 2.17 -3.92
N LEU A 329 3.47 1.33 -3.38
CA LEU A 329 3.76 1.28 -1.96
C LEU A 329 4.84 2.32 -1.69
N LEU A 330 4.54 3.31 -0.86
CA LEU A 330 5.54 4.30 -0.45
C LEU A 330 6.31 3.78 0.76
N GLN A 331 7.63 3.68 0.69
CA GLN A 331 8.50 3.05 1.69
C GLN A 331 8.38 3.67 3.09
N GLU A 332 8.25 5.00 3.19
CA GLU A 332 8.21 5.72 4.45
C GLU A 332 6.80 5.80 5.04
N LEU A 333 5.75 5.63 4.22
CA LEU A 333 4.36 5.52 4.71
C LEU A 333 3.90 4.07 4.83
N TYR A 334 4.63 3.17 4.17
CA TYR A 334 4.33 1.78 3.92
C TYR A 334 2.84 1.53 3.64
N SER A 335 2.28 2.45 2.86
CA SER A 335 0.88 2.50 2.48
C SER A 335 0.78 2.61 0.97
N TRP A 336 -0.14 1.84 0.40
CA TRP A 336 -0.45 1.96 -1.01
C TRP A 336 -1.13 3.30 -1.27
N VAL A 337 -0.62 4.03 -2.25
CA VAL A 337 -1.21 5.27 -2.74
C VAL A 337 -1.47 5.14 -4.23
N TYR A 338 -2.51 5.78 -4.73
CA TYR A 338 -2.77 5.78 -6.16
C TYR A 338 -1.64 6.49 -6.89
N LYS A 339 -1.19 5.94 -8.03
CA LYS A 339 -0.22 6.63 -8.91
C LYS A 339 -0.72 8.00 -9.35
N ARG A 340 -2.05 8.18 -9.50
CA ARG A 340 -2.67 9.48 -9.81
C ARG A 340 -2.52 10.53 -8.70
N ASP A 341 -2.32 10.09 -7.46
CA ASP A 341 -2.12 10.95 -6.29
C ASP A 341 -0.64 11.25 -6.04
N LEU A 342 0.23 10.85 -6.97
CA LEU A 342 1.67 11.09 -6.94
C LEU A 342 2.12 12.05 -8.03
N GLN A 343 3.24 12.72 -7.78
CA GLN A 343 3.93 13.59 -8.73
C GLN A 343 5.45 13.39 -8.63
N GLY A 344 6.21 13.68 -9.69
CA GLY A 344 7.68 13.74 -9.62
C GLY A 344 8.47 12.57 -10.21
N TYR A 345 7.91 11.83 -11.15
CA TYR A 345 8.68 10.84 -11.92
C TYR A 345 9.54 11.57 -12.98
N TYR A 346 10.88 11.56 -12.83
CA TYR A 346 11.99 11.60 -13.81
C TYR A 346 13.30 12.25 -13.30
N ASN A 347 14.42 11.63 -13.69
CA ASN A 347 15.86 11.88 -13.48
C ASN A 347 16.36 13.34 -13.29
N GLU A 348 17.26 13.49 -12.30
CA GLU A 348 18.47 14.33 -12.13
C GLU A 348 18.62 15.74 -12.76
N SER A 349 17.60 16.28 -13.44
CA SER A 349 17.64 17.61 -14.08
C SER A 349 16.67 18.62 -13.45
N MET A 350 15.86 18.20 -12.47
CA MET A 350 14.74 18.98 -11.93
C MET A 350 15.06 20.00 -10.83
N ASP A 351 16.32 20.19 -10.44
CA ASP A 351 16.68 21.38 -9.65
C ASP A 351 16.43 22.68 -10.45
N THR A 352 16.34 22.56 -11.79
CA THR A 352 15.98 23.68 -12.69
C THR A 352 14.50 23.75 -13.11
N LEU A 353 13.66 22.74 -12.84
CA LEU A 353 12.23 22.76 -13.18
C LEU A 353 11.32 23.20 -12.02
N ALA A 354 11.68 22.88 -10.78
CA ALA A 354 10.97 23.39 -9.60
C ALA A 354 11.11 24.92 -9.45
N SER A 355 12.09 25.54 -10.12
CA SER A 355 12.38 26.96 -10.01
C SER A 355 11.44 27.87 -10.79
N PHE A 356 10.59 27.34 -11.69
CA PHE A 356 9.72 28.15 -12.56
C PHE A 356 8.24 27.76 -12.59
N ILE A 357 7.85 26.59 -12.10
CA ILE A 357 6.43 26.21 -12.06
C ILE A 357 5.68 27.11 -11.08
N ASP A 358 4.45 27.48 -11.44
CA ASP A 358 3.58 28.41 -10.71
C ASP A 358 4.08 29.86 -10.60
N LYS A 359 5.22 30.17 -11.22
CA LYS A 359 5.78 31.51 -11.30
C LYS A 359 5.26 32.31 -12.49
N ARG A 360 5.44 33.63 -12.42
CA ARG A 360 5.12 34.55 -13.51
C ARG A 360 6.26 34.53 -14.54
N VAL A 361 5.93 34.51 -15.82
CA VAL A 361 6.90 34.78 -16.90
C VAL A 361 6.62 36.15 -17.49
N GLU A 362 7.65 36.99 -17.55
CA GLU A 362 7.61 38.35 -18.07
C GLU A 362 8.48 38.48 -19.32
N SER A 363 7.98 39.19 -20.33
CA SER A 363 8.76 39.64 -21.49
C SER A 363 9.74 40.72 -21.07
N ILE A 364 11.04 40.47 -21.24
CA ILE A 364 12.10 41.48 -21.08
C ILE A 364 12.55 42.06 -22.44
N HIS A 365 11.94 41.62 -23.53
CA HIS A 365 12.26 42.05 -24.88
C HIS A 365 11.71 43.46 -25.16
N ASN A 366 12.56 44.38 -25.65
CA ASN A 366 12.16 45.75 -26.02
C ASN A 366 11.29 45.83 -27.30
N GLY A 367 10.83 44.70 -27.82
CA GLY A 367 10.00 44.59 -29.03
C GLY A 367 8.80 43.68 -28.79
N ARG A 368 8.01 43.43 -29.85
CA ARG A 368 6.79 42.62 -29.77
C ARG A 368 7.12 41.14 -29.67
N LEU A 369 7.02 40.56 -28.47
CA LEU A 369 7.31 39.14 -28.23
C LEU A 369 6.08 38.27 -28.51
N ARG A 370 6.17 37.36 -29.49
CA ARG A 370 5.05 36.50 -29.89
C ARG A 370 4.66 35.46 -28.83
N PHE A 371 3.37 35.19 -28.71
CA PHE A 371 2.83 34.01 -28.05
C PHE A 371 1.80 33.28 -28.92
N TYR A 372 1.62 31.98 -28.66
CA TYR A 372 0.98 31.05 -29.58
C TYR A 372 -0.17 30.29 -28.93
N LYS A 373 -1.16 29.86 -29.73
CA LYS A 373 -2.30 29.03 -29.26
C LYS A 373 -1.94 27.57 -29.02
N GLN A 374 -0.85 27.12 -29.63
CA GLN A 374 -0.32 25.76 -29.51
C GLN A 374 1.21 25.79 -29.59
N PRO A 375 1.93 24.74 -29.13
CA PRO A 375 3.38 24.71 -29.20
C PRO A 375 3.86 24.83 -30.65
N SER A 376 4.44 25.97 -31.01
CA SER A 376 4.85 26.25 -32.38
C SER A 376 5.70 27.50 -32.49
N TRP A 377 6.52 27.58 -33.54
CA TRP A 377 7.19 28.82 -33.98
C TRP A 377 6.60 29.40 -35.26
N SER A 378 5.54 28.78 -35.81
CA SER A 378 4.91 29.19 -37.08
C SER A 378 3.98 30.38 -36.90
N ASP A 379 4.02 31.32 -37.83
CA ASP A 379 3.19 32.54 -37.83
C ASP A 379 1.69 32.24 -37.77
N LYS A 380 1.23 31.13 -38.38
CA LYS A 380 -0.18 30.71 -38.37
C LYS A 380 -0.74 30.37 -36.97
N HIS A 381 0.12 30.22 -35.97
CA HIS A 381 -0.27 29.91 -34.60
C HIS A 381 -0.07 31.08 -33.64
N VAL A 382 0.44 32.22 -34.11
CA VAL A 382 0.58 33.43 -33.30
C VAL A 382 -0.81 33.92 -32.93
N VAL A 383 -1.04 34.16 -31.64
CA VAL A 383 -2.30 34.70 -31.12
C VAL A 383 -2.15 36.18 -30.81
N GLY A 384 -0.95 36.60 -30.42
CA GLY A 384 -0.68 37.98 -30.05
C GLY A 384 0.78 38.20 -29.72
N HIS A 385 1.05 39.38 -29.16
CA HIS A 385 2.38 39.80 -28.76
C HIS A 385 2.32 40.38 -27.33
N LEU A 386 3.40 40.20 -26.59
CA LEU A 386 3.68 40.83 -25.30
C LEU A 386 4.64 42.00 -25.54
N GLU A 387 4.37 43.13 -24.91
CA GLU A 387 5.34 44.23 -24.79
C GLU A 387 6.29 43.96 -23.62
N LYS A 388 7.31 44.80 -23.43
CA LYS A 388 8.21 44.65 -22.29
C LYS A 388 7.45 44.89 -20.98
N GLY A 389 7.62 44.01 -20.01
CA GLY A 389 6.87 44.05 -18.74
C GLY A 389 5.57 43.26 -18.76
N ASP A 390 5.03 42.96 -19.95
CA ASP A 390 3.87 42.07 -20.08
C ASP A 390 4.26 40.62 -19.85
N GLY A 391 3.32 39.81 -19.40
CA GLY A 391 3.61 38.44 -19.06
C GLY A 391 2.38 37.59 -18.80
N PHE A 392 2.65 36.35 -18.43
CA PHE A 392 1.62 35.42 -17.98
C PHE A 392 1.86 35.07 -16.51
N PRO A 393 0.81 35.12 -15.67
CA PRO A 393 0.93 34.96 -14.22
C PRO A 393 1.39 33.57 -13.79
N THR A 394 1.26 32.55 -14.64
CA THR A 394 1.53 31.17 -14.24
C THR A 394 2.16 30.39 -15.38
N ILE A 395 3.36 29.87 -15.14
CA ILE A 395 3.99 28.84 -15.96
C ILE A 395 3.51 27.46 -15.48
N ILE A 396 2.89 26.72 -16.39
CA ILE A 396 2.37 25.37 -16.13
C ILE A 396 3.42 24.31 -16.49
N ASN A 397 4.24 24.58 -17.51
CA ASN A 397 5.23 23.62 -18.01
C ASN A 397 6.29 24.31 -18.89
N LYS A 398 7.40 23.64 -19.16
CA LYS A 398 8.37 24.00 -20.20
C LYS A 398 8.46 22.88 -21.23
N LEU A 399 8.31 23.22 -22.49
CA LEU A 399 8.23 22.29 -23.61
C LEU A 399 9.36 22.56 -24.60
N LYS A 400 9.98 21.51 -25.13
CA LYS A 400 10.86 21.62 -26.31
C LYS A 400 10.00 21.70 -27.57
N VAL A 401 10.19 22.72 -28.39
CA VAL A 401 9.46 22.95 -29.65
C VAL A 401 10.50 23.17 -30.73
N GLY A 402 10.69 22.18 -31.61
CA GLY A 402 11.82 22.18 -32.55
C GLY A 402 13.17 22.28 -31.80
N ASN A 403 14.00 23.25 -32.20
CA ASN A 403 15.31 23.52 -31.59
C ASN A 403 15.25 24.49 -30.39
N GLY A 404 14.08 25.02 -30.05
CA GLY A 404 13.88 25.97 -28.97
C GLY A 404 13.00 25.41 -27.84
N TYR A 405 12.81 26.21 -26.80
CA TYR A 405 11.90 25.89 -25.70
C TYR A 405 10.81 26.95 -25.58
N GLN A 406 9.61 26.54 -25.19
CA GLN A 406 8.49 27.40 -24.85
C GLN A 406 7.99 27.09 -23.45
N TYR A 407 7.58 28.11 -22.70
CA TYR A 407 6.75 27.93 -21.53
C TYR A 407 5.30 27.74 -21.96
N LYS A 408 4.64 26.72 -21.42
CA LYS A 408 3.19 26.59 -21.41
C LYS A 408 2.67 27.45 -20.26
N VAL A 409 1.85 28.43 -20.57
CA VAL A 409 1.46 29.49 -19.64
C VAL A 409 -0.05 29.62 -19.56
N LYS A 410 -0.54 30.08 -18.41
CA LYS A 410 -1.95 30.36 -18.14
C LYS A 410 -2.12 31.86 -17.95
N ASN A 411 -3.04 32.49 -18.67
CA ASN A 411 -3.42 33.87 -18.38
C ASN A 411 -4.34 33.96 -17.15
N SER A 412 -4.66 35.17 -16.69
CA SER A 412 -5.55 35.40 -15.54
C SER A 412 -6.96 34.83 -15.70
N LYS A 413 -7.42 34.61 -16.93
CA LYS A 413 -8.73 33.99 -17.25
C LYS A 413 -8.65 32.47 -17.40
N GLY A 414 -7.48 31.89 -17.18
CA GLY A 414 -7.27 30.45 -17.26
C GLY A 414 -7.01 29.88 -18.65
N VAL A 415 -6.91 30.73 -19.67
CA VAL A 415 -6.62 30.34 -21.05
C VAL A 415 -5.14 30.02 -21.21
N ILE A 416 -4.85 28.96 -21.96
CA ILE A 416 -3.50 28.44 -22.14
C ILE A 416 -2.88 29.01 -23.41
N TYR A 417 -1.64 29.47 -23.29
CA TYR A 417 -0.80 29.91 -24.39
C TYR A 417 0.62 29.33 -24.28
N TYR A 418 1.44 29.63 -25.28
CA TYR A 418 2.83 29.23 -25.34
C TYR A 418 3.69 30.43 -25.69
N VAL A 419 4.75 30.67 -24.93
CA VAL A 419 5.69 31.81 -25.13
C VAL A 419 7.11 31.27 -25.04
N THR A 420 8.09 31.92 -25.66
CA THR A 420 9.50 31.46 -25.61
C THR A 420 9.99 31.30 -24.16
N ALA A 421 10.81 30.27 -23.91
CA ALA A 421 11.48 30.05 -22.63
C ALA A 421 12.94 30.51 -22.64
N SER A 422 13.36 31.24 -23.68
CA SER A 422 14.71 31.79 -23.77
C SER A 422 14.87 32.98 -22.85
N ASN A 423 15.85 32.90 -21.94
CA ASN A 423 16.21 33.96 -21.00
C ASN A 423 16.68 35.27 -21.67
N LYS A 424 16.92 35.25 -22.99
CA LYS A 424 17.19 36.45 -23.80
C LYS A 424 15.94 37.33 -23.98
N TYR A 425 14.76 36.73 -23.91
CA TYR A 425 13.49 37.40 -24.24
C TYR A 425 12.51 37.43 -23.08
N VAL A 426 12.62 36.50 -22.14
CA VAL A 426 11.76 36.42 -20.95
C VAL A 426 12.54 36.20 -19.67
N ARG A 427 11.98 36.62 -18.54
CA ARG A 427 12.44 36.22 -17.19
C ARG A 427 11.31 35.53 -16.42
N VAL A 428 11.66 34.73 -15.42
CA VAL A 428 10.71 34.08 -14.51
C VAL A 428 10.86 34.70 -13.12
N GLU A 429 9.73 35.08 -12.51
CA GLU A 429 9.64 35.76 -11.21
C GLU A 429 9.17 34.81 -10.11
#